data_AF-A0AB39DNN7-F1
#
_entry.id   AF-A0AB39DNN7-F1
#
_cell.length_a   1.000
_cell.length_b   1.000
_cell.length_c   1.000
_cell.angle_alpha   90.00
_cell.angle_beta   90.00
_cell.angle_gamma   90.00
#
_symmetry.space_group_name_H-M   'P 1'
#
loop_
_entity.id
_entity.type
_entity.pdbx_description
1 polymer ?
#
loop_
_entity_poly.entity_id
_entity_poly.type
_entity_poly.pdbx_seq_one_letter_code
_entity_poly.pdbx_strand_id
1 'polypeptide(L)'
;MLLNGERFIDDREDRQFRVVFDIVVNPGNTLALADIQLYNLAKTTAIQQRDDIVFSAGYQDKYDTIFTGVITNTFRERHGPDVVTRLLCRSGIAATDRGTMSSSYGPGARVTDVLRDAARTWPLYLELDPAQFTDKDVFPTGYEAYGDVQDILNKLAVAFDFQWVQDRGSLVITRGDKARTTTVFDVNQHTGMVGMPEVNRGPQGIGVNVTARINPYIRTTSRIKVQSEFSTYNTGNLYIAEMAGDASANGEYNVFAIQYVGDSHGEAWDMRIDAIQAGTREIARASTGAGLIWGARVSQEFRAKVREIASRQGLDPNWYMAVMAFETGRTFSPSEPNKAGSGAVGLLQFMPATAKGLGTSTQALVNMSAVEQLDYVEAYFKPYVGRIRNLGDMYMAVLWPDGIGRSDSWVMWTSPSIYYTQNAGLDTNHNGTITRGEAAGRVHTEFKMGEAHKG
;
A
#
# COMPACT_ATOMS: atom_id res chain seq x y z
N MET A 1 -10.33 -20.09 -18.79
CA MET A 1 -11.12 -19.38 -17.75
C MET A 1 -12.33 -20.23 -17.40
N LEU A 2 -12.59 -20.45 -16.11
CA LEU A 2 -13.78 -21.13 -15.62
C LEU A 2 -14.70 -20.12 -14.93
N LEU A 3 -16.01 -20.26 -15.13
CA LEU A 3 -17.05 -19.52 -14.41
C LEU A 3 -17.94 -20.53 -13.69
N ASN A 4 -18.15 -20.36 -12.38
CA ASN A 4 -18.95 -21.29 -11.56
C ASN A 4 -18.54 -22.77 -11.72
N GLY A 5 -17.24 -23.02 -11.94
CA GLY A 5 -16.69 -24.37 -12.17
C GLY A 5 -16.85 -24.90 -13.61
N GLU A 6 -17.61 -24.24 -14.47
CA GLU A 6 -17.78 -24.62 -15.87
C GLU A 6 -16.77 -23.90 -16.77
N ARG A 7 -16.34 -24.58 -17.85
CA ARG A 7 -15.42 -24.00 -18.83
C ARG A 7 -16.11 -22.90 -19.62
N PHE A 8 -15.56 -21.68 -19.56
CA PHE A 8 -16.05 -20.54 -20.33
C PHE A 8 -15.14 -20.17 -21.50
N ILE A 9 -13.82 -20.21 -21.30
CA ILE A 9 -12.80 -20.04 -22.35
C ILE A 9 -11.82 -21.20 -22.25
N ASP A 10 -11.63 -21.94 -23.35
CA ASP A 10 -10.78 -23.13 -23.43
C ASP A 10 -9.60 -22.96 -24.40
N ASP A 11 -8.58 -23.81 -24.25
CA ASP A 11 -7.30 -23.76 -24.96
C ASP A 11 -7.31 -24.38 -26.37
N ARG A 12 -8.42 -24.99 -26.82
CA ARG A 12 -8.34 -26.00 -27.90
C ARG A 12 -8.79 -25.65 -29.32
N GLU A 13 -9.56 -24.63 -29.64
CA GLU A 13 -9.99 -24.43 -31.04
C GLU A 13 -10.17 -22.96 -31.48
N ASP A 14 -10.14 -22.78 -32.81
CA ASP A 14 -10.01 -21.55 -33.60
C ASP A 14 -10.73 -20.29 -33.10
N ARG A 15 -10.02 -19.16 -33.18
CA ARG A 15 -10.41 -17.79 -32.77
C ARG A 15 -10.88 -17.71 -31.31
N GLN A 16 -9.91 -17.69 -30.40
CA GLN A 16 -10.16 -17.28 -29.02
C GLN A 16 -10.65 -15.83 -28.97
N PHE A 17 -11.57 -15.55 -28.05
CA PHE A 17 -11.93 -14.18 -27.68
C PHE A 17 -10.66 -13.41 -27.31
N ARG A 18 -10.55 -12.15 -27.75
CA ARG A 18 -9.49 -11.30 -27.22
C ARG A 18 -9.79 -11.05 -25.74
N VAL A 19 -8.81 -11.37 -24.90
CA VAL A 19 -8.87 -11.19 -23.45
C VAL A 19 -7.74 -10.27 -23.06
N VAL A 20 -8.08 -9.19 -22.36
CA VAL A 20 -7.12 -8.29 -21.73
C VAL A 20 -7.29 -8.42 -20.23
N PHE A 21 -6.21 -8.54 -19.47
CA PHE A 21 -6.28 -8.64 -18.02
C PHE A 21 -5.16 -7.86 -17.33
N ASP A 22 -5.49 -7.35 -16.15
CA ASP A 22 -4.57 -6.80 -15.16
C ASP A 22 -4.94 -7.39 -13.80
N ILE A 23 -4.03 -8.17 -13.20
CA ILE A 23 -4.28 -8.88 -11.94
C ILE A 23 -3.17 -8.51 -10.95
N VAL A 24 -3.54 -7.97 -9.80
CA VAL A 24 -2.61 -7.53 -8.76
C VAL A 24 -2.78 -8.40 -7.51
N VAL A 25 -1.68 -9.00 -7.07
CA VAL A 25 -1.59 -9.75 -5.81
C VAL A 25 -0.61 -9.02 -4.89
N ASN A 26 -1.11 -8.50 -3.77
CA ASN A 26 -0.31 -7.79 -2.77
C ASN A 26 -0.76 -8.14 -1.35
N PRO A 27 0.09 -8.80 -0.53
CA PRO A 27 -0.16 -9.10 0.89
C PRO A 27 -0.60 -7.91 1.75
N GLY A 28 -0.27 -6.67 1.38
CA GLY A 28 -0.72 -5.48 2.09
C GLY A 28 -2.20 -5.12 1.89
N ASN A 29 -2.86 -5.66 0.86
CA ASN A 29 -4.23 -5.28 0.47
C ASN A 29 -5.31 -6.28 0.92
N THR A 30 -4.94 -7.34 1.65
CA THR A 30 -5.76 -8.47 2.12
C THR A 30 -6.46 -9.31 1.03
N LEU A 31 -6.74 -8.71 -0.13
CA LEU A 31 -7.33 -9.32 -1.32
C LEU A 31 -6.44 -9.08 -2.55
N ALA A 32 -6.44 -10.03 -3.47
CA ALA A 32 -6.00 -9.84 -4.84
C ALA A 32 -7.15 -9.26 -5.66
N LEU A 33 -6.82 -8.43 -6.64
CA LEU A 33 -7.79 -7.77 -7.52
C LEU A 33 -7.50 -8.13 -8.96
N ALA A 34 -8.53 -8.29 -9.76
CA ALA A 34 -8.42 -8.54 -11.19
C ALA A 34 -9.38 -7.66 -11.98
N ASP A 35 -8.88 -7.06 -13.05
CA ASP A 35 -9.64 -6.39 -14.10
C ASP A 35 -9.47 -7.21 -15.37
N ILE A 36 -10.56 -7.85 -15.82
CA ILE A 36 -10.56 -8.75 -16.98
C ILE A 36 -11.54 -8.23 -18.00
N GLN A 37 -11.07 -8.00 -19.22
CA GLN A 37 -11.86 -7.50 -20.35
C GLN A 37 -11.97 -8.59 -21.41
N LEU A 38 -13.21 -8.92 -21.76
CA LEU A 38 -13.55 -9.90 -22.79
C LEU A 38 -14.13 -9.17 -24.00
N TYR A 39 -13.47 -9.27 -25.14
CA TYR A 39 -13.89 -8.59 -26.35
C TYR A 39 -14.82 -9.45 -27.18
N ASN A 40 -15.82 -8.81 -27.79
CA ASN A 40 -16.73 -9.39 -28.78
C ASN A 40 -17.53 -10.59 -28.27
N LEU A 41 -17.87 -10.57 -26.98
CA LEU A 41 -18.77 -11.54 -26.37
C LEU A 41 -20.19 -11.41 -26.96
N ALA A 42 -20.82 -12.55 -27.27
CA ALA A 42 -22.17 -12.58 -27.83
C ALA A 42 -23.18 -11.90 -26.89
N LYS A 43 -24.20 -11.25 -27.47
CA LYS A 43 -25.22 -10.53 -26.68
C LYS A 43 -26.02 -11.41 -25.72
N THR A 44 -26.13 -12.70 -26.03
CA THR A 44 -26.85 -13.70 -25.24
C THR A 44 -26.03 -14.27 -24.09
N THR A 45 -24.70 -14.10 -24.10
CA THR A 45 -23.84 -14.61 -23.04
C THR A 45 -23.92 -13.66 -21.85
N ALA A 46 -24.42 -14.18 -20.73
CA ALA A 46 -24.53 -13.43 -19.49
C ALA A 46 -23.46 -13.92 -18.49
N ILE A 47 -22.72 -12.97 -17.92
CA ILE A 47 -21.81 -13.18 -16.79
C ILE A 47 -22.37 -12.32 -15.65
N GLN A 48 -22.72 -12.96 -14.54
CA GLN A 48 -23.42 -12.29 -13.44
C GLN A 48 -22.44 -11.80 -12.37
N GLN A 49 -22.87 -10.78 -11.63
CA GLN A 49 -22.19 -10.46 -10.38
C GLN A 49 -22.31 -11.65 -9.42
N ARG A 50 -21.26 -11.87 -8.65
CA ARG A 50 -21.08 -12.98 -7.69
C ARG A 50 -20.81 -14.34 -8.31
N ASP A 51 -20.71 -14.46 -9.64
CA ASP A 51 -20.17 -15.67 -10.25
C ASP A 51 -18.73 -15.89 -9.78
N ASP A 52 -18.42 -17.15 -9.48
CA ASP A 52 -17.05 -17.59 -9.17
C ASP A 52 -16.23 -17.62 -10.46
N ILE A 53 -14.98 -17.20 -10.37
CA ILE A 53 -14.05 -17.16 -11.50
C ILE A 53 -12.73 -17.82 -11.15
N VAL A 54 -12.26 -18.68 -12.05
CA VAL A 54 -10.89 -19.20 -12.07
C VAL A 54 -10.24 -18.76 -13.37
N PHE A 55 -9.19 -17.95 -13.25
CA PHE A 55 -8.45 -17.41 -14.38
C PHE A 55 -7.05 -18.01 -14.42
N SER A 56 -6.74 -18.66 -15.54
CA SER A 56 -5.47 -19.33 -15.80
C SER A 56 -4.80 -18.67 -16.99
N ALA A 57 -3.50 -18.44 -16.88
CA ALA A 57 -2.68 -17.89 -17.94
C ALA A 57 -1.26 -18.45 -17.85
N GLY A 58 -0.53 -18.36 -18.95
CA GLY A 58 0.83 -18.87 -19.06
C GLY A 58 1.20 -19.05 -20.52
N TYR A 59 2.08 -20.00 -20.78
CA TYR A 59 2.55 -20.38 -22.12
C TYR A 59 2.15 -21.85 -22.39
N GLN A 60 2.24 -22.30 -23.65
CA GLN A 60 1.70 -23.59 -24.12
C GLN A 60 1.95 -24.76 -23.16
N ASP A 61 3.20 -24.95 -22.72
CA ASP A 61 3.57 -26.08 -21.84
C ASP A 61 3.63 -25.71 -20.35
N LYS A 62 3.30 -24.46 -20.01
CA LYS A 62 3.48 -23.88 -18.68
C LYS A 62 2.41 -22.83 -18.39
N TYR A 63 1.19 -23.28 -18.11
CA TYR A 63 0.08 -22.44 -17.67
C TYR A 63 -0.63 -23.07 -16.47
N ASP A 64 -1.15 -22.21 -15.60
CA ASP A 64 -1.90 -22.60 -14.40
C ASP A 64 -2.71 -21.38 -13.93
N THR A 65 -3.47 -21.55 -12.86
CA THR A 65 -4.29 -20.53 -12.24
C THR A 65 -3.42 -19.39 -11.69
N ILE A 66 -3.69 -18.18 -12.17
CA ILE A 66 -3.09 -16.93 -11.67
C ILE A 66 -4.07 -16.09 -10.84
N PHE A 67 -5.37 -16.41 -10.88
CA PHE A 67 -6.39 -15.77 -10.05
C PHE A 67 -7.59 -16.68 -9.79
N THR A 68 -8.09 -16.63 -8.57
CA THR A 68 -9.36 -17.24 -8.16
C THR A 68 -10.11 -16.25 -7.30
N GLY A 69 -11.41 -16.07 -7.55
CA GLY A 69 -12.23 -15.16 -6.77
C GLY A 69 -13.65 -15.08 -7.26
N VAL A 70 -14.28 -13.94 -6.98
CA VAL A 70 -15.66 -13.64 -7.34
C VAL A 70 -15.72 -12.38 -8.19
N ILE A 71 -16.66 -12.35 -9.14
CA ILE A 71 -16.94 -11.17 -9.96
C ILE A 71 -17.75 -10.17 -9.11
N THR A 72 -17.20 -8.98 -8.85
CA THR A 72 -17.90 -7.93 -8.11
C THR A 72 -18.76 -7.08 -9.03
N ASN A 73 -18.24 -6.75 -10.21
CA ASN A 73 -18.92 -5.90 -11.17
C ASN A 73 -18.71 -6.41 -12.59
N THR A 74 -19.78 -6.36 -13.37
CA THR A 74 -19.77 -6.62 -14.81
C THR A 74 -20.21 -5.35 -15.52
N PHE A 75 -19.39 -4.86 -16.44
CA PHE A 75 -19.69 -3.72 -17.29
C PHE A 75 -19.73 -4.15 -18.75
N ARG A 76 -20.58 -3.49 -19.54
CA ARG A 76 -20.59 -3.64 -20.99
C ARG A 76 -20.28 -2.28 -21.60
N GLU A 77 -19.11 -2.18 -22.18
CA GLU A 77 -18.53 -0.94 -22.68
C GLU A 77 -18.30 -1.04 -24.19
N ARG A 78 -18.22 0.11 -24.86
CA ARG A 78 -17.91 0.17 -26.29
C ARG A 78 -16.55 0.81 -26.48
N HIS A 79 -15.62 0.07 -27.06
CA HIS A 79 -14.28 0.55 -27.41
C HIS A 79 -14.17 0.62 -28.94
N GLY A 80 -14.50 1.78 -29.50
CA GLY A 80 -14.56 1.95 -30.96
C GLY A 80 -15.62 1.03 -31.60
N PRO A 81 -15.25 0.16 -32.56
CA PRO A 81 -16.17 -0.80 -33.15
C PRO A 81 -16.48 -1.98 -32.23
N ASP A 82 -15.62 -2.29 -31.25
CA ASP A 82 -15.73 -3.46 -30.40
C ASP A 82 -16.65 -3.24 -29.20
N VAL A 83 -17.30 -4.32 -28.77
CA VAL A 83 -18.05 -4.39 -27.52
C VAL A 83 -17.24 -5.19 -26.51
N VAL A 84 -16.97 -4.59 -25.36
CA VAL A 84 -16.12 -5.15 -24.31
C VAL A 84 -16.97 -5.45 -23.09
N THR A 85 -16.89 -6.68 -22.58
CA THR A 85 -17.43 -7.05 -21.28
C THR A 85 -16.28 -6.97 -20.27
N ARG A 86 -16.30 -5.98 -19.39
CA ARG A 86 -15.28 -5.77 -18.35
C ARG A 86 -15.75 -6.34 -17.02
N LEU A 87 -14.94 -7.19 -16.43
CA LEU A 87 -15.17 -7.88 -15.17
C LEU A 87 -14.19 -7.32 -14.14
N LEU A 88 -14.72 -6.70 -13.09
CA LEU A 88 -13.92 -6.43 -11.90
C LEU A 88 -14.15 -7.57 -10.92
N CYS A 89 -13.04 -8.18 -10.49
CA CYS A 89 -13.05 -9.33 -9.63
C CYS A 89 -12.18 -9.05 -8.40
N ARG A 90 -12.54 -9.67 -7.28
CA ARG A 90 -11.70 -9.72 -6.09
C ARG A 90 -11.50 -11.16 -5.67
N SER A 91 -10.35 -11.45 -5.10
CA SER A 91 -10.16 -12.71 -4.42
C SER A 91 -10.90 -12.74 -3.09
N GLY A 92 -10.77 -13.88 -2.45
CA GLY A 92 -11.34 -14.15 -1.15
C GLY A 92 -12.84 -14.38 -1.18
N ILE A 93 -13.35 -14.70 -0.01
CA ILE A 93 -14.67 -15.31 0.12
C ILE A 93 -15.77 -14.25 -0.04
N ALA A 94 -16.95 -14.68 -0.51
CA ALA A 94 -18.13 -13.82 -0.59
C ALA A 94 -18.47 -13.23 0.79
N ALA A 95 -19.04 -12.02 0.83
CA ALA A 95 -19.34 -11.33 2.09
C ALA A 95 -20.30 -12.09 3.01
N THR A 96 -21.08 -13.03 2.45
CA THR A 96 -22.00 -13.92 3.17
C THR A 96 -21.30 -15.10 3.85
N ASP A 97 -20.07 -15.44 3.44
CA ASP A 97 -19.32 -16.63 3.89
C ASP A 97 -18.03 -16.23 4.61
N ARG A 98 -17.99 -15.05 5.23
CA ARG A 98 -16.82 -14.56 5.99
C ARG A 98 -16.45 -15.43 7.19
N GLY A 99 -17.29 -16.37 7.60
CA GLY A 99 -17.01 -17.24 8.75
C GLY A 99 -16.82 -16.48 10.07
N THR A 100 -17.03 -17.17 11.18
CA THR A 100 -16.82 -16.59 12.51
C THR A 100 -15.97 -17.55 13.31
N MET A 101 -14.93 -17.04 13.96
CA MET A 101 -14.16 -17.81 14.93
C MET A 101 -14.74 -17.65 16.32
N SER A 102 -14.70 -18.73 17.09
CA SER A 102 -15.04 -18.78 18.51
C SER A 102 -14.17 -19.87 19.16
N SER A 103 -12.88 -19.59 19.28
CA SER A 103 -11.88 -20.55 19.74
C SER A 103 -10.98 -19.92 20.80
N SER A 104 -10.58 -20.72 21.79
CA SER A 104 -9.74 -20.27 22.90
C SER A 104 -8.44 -21.08 22.93
N TYR A 105 -7.34 -20.38 23.15
CA TYR A 105 -5.99 -20.90 23.14
C TYR A 105 -5.34 -20.66 24.50
N GLY A 106 -4.84 -21.72 25.14
CA GLY A 106 -4.21 -21.62 26.45
C GLY A 106 -2.87 -20.87 26.43
N PRO A 107 -2.32 -20.53 27.61
CA PRO A 107 -0.98 -19.97 27.73
C PRO A 107 0.08 -20.79 26.99
N GLY A 108 0.91 -20.11 26.19
CA GLY A 108 1.97 -20.72 25.38
C GLY A 108 1.53 -21.21 24.00
N ALA A 109 0.25 -21.07 23.63
CA ALA A 109 -0.20 -21.38 22.27
C ALA A 109 0.50 -20.50 21.22
N ARG A 110 0.74 -21.06 20.03
CA ARG A 110 1.47 -20.34 18.96
C ARG A 110 0.51 -19.54 18.10
N VAL A 111 0.98 -18.42 17.56
CA VAL A 111 0.21 -17.65 16.55
C VAL A 111 -0.19 -18.51 15.36
N THR A 112 0.67 -19.45 14.94
CA THR A 112 0.41 -20.36 13.81
C THR A 112 -0.78 -21.30 14.05
N ASP A 113 -1.13 -21.59 15.30
CA ASP A 113 -2.28 -22.43 15.62
C ASP A 113 -3.58 -21.67 15.32
N VAL A 114 -3.63 -20.38 15.71
CA VAL A 114 -4.75 -19.49 15.40
C VAL A 114 -4.88 -19.25 13.90
N LEU A 115 -3.77 -19.06 13.19
CA LEU A 115 -3.77 -18.89 11.73
C LEU A 115 -4.28 -20.14 11.00
N ARG A 116 -3.97 -21.34 11.51
CA ARG A 116 -4.47 -22.61 10.96
C ARG A 116 -5.97 -22.73 11.14
N ASP A 117 -6.50 -22.33 12.29
CA ASP A 117 -7.93 -22.36 12.52
C ASP A 117 -8.66 -21.29 11.70
N ALA A 118 -8.10 -20.09 11.57
CA ALA A 118 -8.61 -19.05 10.68
C ALA A 118 -8.73 -19.53 9.23
N ALA A 119 -7.68 -20.20 8.70
CA ALA A 119 -7.70 -20.77 7.37
C ALA A 119 -8.81 -21.84 7.21
N ARG A 120 -8.99 -22.70 8.22
CA ARG A 120 -10.05 -23.73 8.23
C ARG A 120 -11.47 -23.14 8.29
N THR A 121 -11.66 -22.03 9.01
CA THR A 121 -12.94 -21.32 9.06
C THR A 121 -13.31 -20.73 7.69
N TRP A 122 -12.31 -20.37 6.89
CA TRP A 122 -12.43 -19.86 5.52
C TRP A 122 -12.32 -20.92 4.40
N PRO A 123 -12.49 -22.21 4.75
CA PRO A 123 -11.97 -23.35 3.96
C PRO A 123 -10.76 -23.10 3.02
N LEU A 124 -9.76 -22.33 3.46
CA LEU A 124 -8.54 -22.05 2.67
C LEU A 124 -7.37 -22.91 3.11
N TYR A 125 -6.44 -23.15 2.18
CA TYR A 125 -5.13 -23.70 2.54
C TYR A 125 -4.29 -22.62 3.24
N LEU A 126 -3.70 -22.94 4.39
CA LEU A 126 -2.74 -22.03 5.02
C LEU A 126 -1.38 -22.14 4.32
N GLU A 127 -0.95 -21.05 3.69
CA GLU A 127 0.35 -20.95 3.03
C GLU A 127 1.24 -19.97 3.80
N LEU A 128 2.25 -20.50 4.49
CA LEU A 128 3.24 -19.71 5.21
C LEU A 128 4.57 -20.45 5.25
N ASP A 129 5.66 -19.71 5.50
CA ASP A 129 6.96 -20.30 5.76
C ASP A 129 7.16 -20.48 7.28
N PRO A 130 7.24 -21.72 7.79
CA PRO A 130 7.41 -21.96 9.22
C PRO A 130 8.69 -21.34 9.78
N ALA A 131 9.75 -21.17 8.98
CA ALA A 131 11.00 -20.57 9.44
C ALA A 131 10.84 -19.08 9.79
N GLN A 132 9.79 -18.42 9.29
CA GLN A 132 9.46 -17.03 9.64
C GLN A 132 8.76 -16.92 11.01
N PHE A 133 8.31 -18.04 11.61
CA PHE A 133 7.60 -18.10 12.88
C PHE A 133 8.39 -18.95 13.89
N THR A 134 8.78 -18.34 15.01
CA THR A 134 9.63 -18.96 16.02
C THR A 134 8.83 -19.51 17.20
N ASP A 135 9.47 -20.24 18.11
CA ASP A 135 8.84 -20.71 19.35
C ASP A 135 8.53 -19.56 20.33
N LYS A 136 9.01 -18.33 20.05
CA LYS A 136 8.70 -17.14 20.84
C LYS A 136 7.44 -16.42 20.38
N ASP A 137 6.91 -16.77 19.21
CA ASP A 137 5.66 -16.22 18.66
C ASP A 137 4.44 -16.91 19.31
N VAL A 138 4.32 -16.75 20.63
CA VAL A 138 3.31 -17.38 21.47
C VAL A 138 2.47 -16.36 22.23
N PHE A 139 1.32 -16.80 22.75
CA PHE A 139 0.48 -16.00 23.64
C PHE A 139 0.80 -16.33 25.11
N PRO A 140 1.52 -15.46 25.85
CA PRO A 140 1.99 -15.79 27.20
C PRO A 140 0.85 -16.04 28.19
N THR A 141 -0.29 -15.37 28.01
CA THR A 141 -1.48 -15.46 28.86
C THR A 141 -2.62 -16.23 28.20
N GLY A 142 -2.38 -16.84 27.04
CA GLY A 142 -3.44 -17.37 26.17
C GLY A 142 -4.08 -16.30 25.29
N TYR A 143 -4.97 -16.73 24.39
CA TYR A 143 -5.65 -15.89 23.41
C TYR A 143 -7.06 -16.40 23.15
N GLU A 144 -8.01 -15.48 22.96
CA GLU A 144 -9.37 -15.80 22.55
C GLU A 144 -9.63 -15.18 21.17
N ALA A 145 -9.93 -16.03 20.20
CA ALA A 145 -10.31 -15.64 18.85
C ALA A 145 -11.84 -15.67 18.75
N TYR A 146 -12.46 -14.50 18.88
CA TYR A 146 -13.91 -14.35 18.76
C TYR A 146 -14.28 -13.27 17.75
N GLY A 147 -15.12 -13.63 16.76
CA GLY A 147 -15.67 -12.71 15.77
C GLY A 147 -15.22 -12.98 14.33
N ASP A 148 -15.26 -11.94 13.51
CA ASP A 148 -14.91 -11.98 12.09
C ASP A 148 -13.42 -12.33 11.91
N VAL A 149 -13.16 -13.29 11.01
CA VAL A 149 -11.81 -13.83 10.77
C VAL A 149 -10.86 -12.76 10.25
N GLN A 150 -11.31 -11.85 9.39
CA GLN A 150 -10.49 -10.78 8.84
C GLN A 150 -10.07 -9.79 9.94
N ASP A 151 -10.96 -9.44 10.86
CA ASP A 151 -10.62 -8.60 12.02
C ASP A 151 -9.60 -9.26 12.94
N ILE A 152 -9.74 -10.58 13.18
CA ILE A 152 -8.78 -11.36 13.96
C ILE A 152 -7.41 -11.37 13.27
N LEU A 153 -7.35 -11.68 11.98
CA LEU A 153 -6.12 -11.67 11.20
C LEU A 153 -5.46 -10.29 11.18
N ASN A 154 -6.24 -9.20 11.05
CA ASN A 154 -5.71 -7.83 11.11
C ASN A 154 -5.08 -7.51 12.47
N LYS A 155 -5.72 -7.92 13.58
CA LYS A 155 -5.16 -7.73 14.92
C LYS A 155 -3.87 -8.53 15.11
N LEU A 156 -3.85 -9.78 14.65
CA LEU A 156 -2.67 -10.64 14.72
C LEU A 156 -1.53 -10.14 13.84
N ALA A 157 -1.84 -9.66 12.63
CA ALA A 157 -0.89 -9.06 11.70
C ALA A 157 -0.12 -7.91 12.35
N VAL A 158 -0.83 -7.03 13.06
CA VAL A 158 -0.23 -5.93 13.82
C VAL A 158 0.58 -6.44 15.03
N ALA A 159 0.04 -7.40 15.79
CA ALA A 159 0.69 -7.90 17.00
C ALA A 159 1.97 -8.70 16.73
N PHE A 160 2.00 -9.42 15.61
CA PHE A 160 3.08 -10.35 15.24
C PHE A 160 3.83 -9.90 13.97
N ASP A 161 3.63 -8.66 13.52
CA ASP A 161 4.35 -8.02 12.40
C ASP A 161 4.39 -8.89 11.13
N PHE A 162 3.22 -9.36 10.67
CA PHE A 162 3.07 -10.08 9.42
C PHE A 162 2.01 -9.44 8.51
N GLN A 163 2.04 -9.78 7.23
CA GLN A 163 1.02 -9.42 6.24
C GLN A 163 0.30 -10.67 5.75
N TRP A 164 -0.93 -10.50 5.25
CA TRP A 164 -1.74 -11.61 4.79
C TRP A 164 -2.60 -11.26 3.57
N VAL A 165 -2.80 -12.22 2.68
CA VAL A 165 -3.70 -12.09 1.52
C VAL A 165 -4.37 -13.41 1.20
N GLN A 166 -5.61 -13.33 0.71
CA GLN A 166 -6.27 -14.49 0.09
C GLN A 166 -5.82 -14.58 -1.38
N ASP A 167 -5.04 -15.59 -1.73
CA ASP A 167 -4.57 -15.84 -3.10
C ASP A 167 -4.83 -17.30 -3.49
N ARG A 168 -5.50 -17.53 -4.63
CA ARG A 168 -5.73 -18.85 -5.25
C ARG A 168 -6.12 -19.96 -4.25
N GLY A 169 -7.18 -19.71 -3.48
CA GLY A 169 -7.71 -20.66 -2.50
C GLY A 169 -6.84 -20.86 -1.26
N SER A 170 -5.85 -19.99 -1.04
CA SER A 170 -4.92 -20.04 0.09
C SER A 170 -4.99 -18.76 0.92
N LEU A 171 -4.91 -18.90 2.24
CA LEU A 171 -4.57 -17.81 3.15
C LEU A 171 -3.05 -17.72 3.20
N VAL A 172 -2.49 -16.77 2.46
CA VAL A 172 -1.06 -16.54 2.40
C VAL A 172 -0.65 -15.62 3.55
N ILE A 173 0.32 -16.05 4.35
CA ILE A 173 0.92 -15.26 5.43
C ILE A 173 2.41 -15.06 5.15
N THR A 174 2.90 -13.83 5.28
CA THR A 174 4.33 -13.55 5.10
C THR A 174 4.84 -12.45 6.01
N ARG A 175 6.11 -12.56 6.42
CA ARG A 175 6.87 -11.49 7.07
C ARG A 175 7.93 -10.98 6.10
N GLY A 176 7.82 -9.71 5.71
CA GLY A 176 8.73 -9.11 4.72
C GLY A 176 10.17 -8.97 5.23
N ASP A 177 10.34 -8.77 6.55
CA ASP A 177 11.64 -8.59 7.21
C ASP A 177 12.40 -9.91 7.46
N LYS A 178 11.75 -11.07 7.31
CA LYS A 178 12.36 -12.38 7.58
C LYS A 178 12.81 -13.05 6.29
N ALA A 179 13.96 -13.72 6.36
CA ALA A 179 14.38 -14.64 5.30
C ALA A 179 13.31 -15.74 5.09
N ARG A 180 13.23 -16.25 3.87
CA ARG A 180 12.37 -17.39 3.51
C ARG A 180 13.22 -18.61 3.15
N THR A 181 12.67 -19.79 3.38
CA THR A 181 13.21 -21.11 3.02
C THR A 181 12.45 -21.75 1.86
N THR A 182 11.46 -21.05 1.30
CA THR A 182 10.64 -21.48 0.16
C THR A 182 11.43 -21.65 -1.13
N THR A 183 10.81 -22.27 -2.13
CA THR A 183 11.39 -22.50 -3.46
C THR A 183 11.95 -21.22 -4.07
N VAL A 184 13.17 -21.32 -4.59
CA VAL A 184 13.86 -20.27 -5.34
C VAL A 184 13.63 -20.50 -6.83
N PHE A 185 13.17 -19.46 -7.54
CA PHE A 185 13.03 -19.47 -8.99
C PHE A 185 14.12 -18.60 -9.62
N ASP A 186 14.87 -19.16 -10.56
CA ASP A 186 15.84 -18.38 -11.33
C ASP A 186 15.10 -17.44 -12.29
N VAL A 187 15.42 -16.14 -12.25
CA VAL A 187 14.90 -15.11 -13.15
C VAL A 187 16.08 -14.46 -13.87
N ASN A 188 16.30 -14.89 -15.11
CA ASN A 188 17.37 -14.43 -15.98
C ASN A 188 16.92 -14.46 -17.45
N GLN A 189 17.81 -14.04 -18.36
CA GLN A 189 17.49 -13.96 -19.80
C GLN A 189 17.07 -15.30 -20.43
N HIS A 190 17.47 -16.43 -19.84
CA HIS A 190 17.14 -17.78 -20.32
C HIS A 190 15.89 -18.37 -19.65
N THR A 191 15.54 -17.90 -18.44
CA THR A 191 14.42 -18.44 -17.65
C THR A 191 13.15 -17.58 -17.72
N GLY A 192 13.16 -16.52 -18.52
CA GLY A 192 11.96 -15.77 -18.88
C GLY A 192 11.97 -14.31 -18.48
N MET A 193 13.09 -13.74 -17.99
CA MET A 193 13.19 -12.30 -17.76
C MET A 193 12.96 -11.53 -19.08
N VAL A 194 12.16 -10.47 -19.01
CA VAL A 194 11.87 -9.59 -20.15
C VAL A 194 12.46 -8.21 -19.84
N GLY A 195 13.31 -7.72 -20.74
CA GLY A 195 14.05 -6.48 -20.51
C GLY A 195 15.14 -6.66 -19.45
N MET A 196 15.25 -5.70 -18.55
CA MET A 196 16.25 -5.70 -17.49
C MET A 196 15.59 -5.42 -16.12
N PRO A 197 16.12 -5.98 -15.03
CA PRO A 197 15.62 -5.71 -13.70
C PRO A 197 15.99 -4.29 -13.28
N GLU A 198 15.11 -3.69 -12.49
CA GLU A 198 15.26 -2.36 -11.94
C GLU A 198 15.43 -2.43 -10.42
N VAL A 199 16.59 -2.02 -9.93
CA VAL A 199 16.87 -1.94 -8.49
C VAL A 199 16.10 -0.74 -7.90
N ASN A 200 15.42 -0.94 -6.77
CA ASN A 200 14.59 0.05 -6.10
C ASN A 200 14.79 0.03 -4.56
N ARG A 201 13.96 0.79 -3.84
CA ARG A 201 13.93 0.90 -2.36
C ARG A 201 15.21 1.48 -1.73
N GLY A 202 15.66 2.62 -2.27
CA GLY A 202 16.63 3.50 -1.63
C GLY A 202 18.09 3.28 -2.05
N PRO A 203 19.05 4.03 -1.48
CA PRO A 203 20.46 4.06 -1.91
C PRO A 203 21.20 2.72 -1.80
N GLN A 204 20.69 1.82 -0.94
CA GLN A 204 21.24 0.48 -0.74
C GLN A 204 20.69 -0.55 -1.75
N GLY A 205 19.68 -0.19 -2.56
CA GLY A 205 19.15 -1.08 -3.60
C GLY A 205 18.55 -2.38 -3.09
N ILE A 206 17.88 -2.35 -1.94
CA ILE A 206 17.37 -3.55 -1.25
C ILE A 206 16.15 -4.18 -1.91
N GLY A 207 15.57 -3.56 -2.93
CA GLY A 207 14.47 -4.15 -3.69
C GLY A 207 14.77 -4.22 -5.18
N VAL A 208 13.98 -5.04 -5.86
CA VAL A 208 14.07 -5.24 -7.30
C VAL A 208 12.67 -5.32 -7.89
N ASN A 209 12.45 -4.57 -8.97
CA ASN A 209 11.35 -4.79 -9.90
C ASN A 209 11.90 -5.59 -11.08
N VAL A 210 11.29 -6.73 -11.37
CA VAL A 210 11.65 -7.53 -12.55
C VAL A 210 10.41 -7.90 -13.33
N THR A 211 10.48 -7.71 -14.64
CA THR A 211 9.46 -8.18 -15.57
C THR A 211 9.90 -9.52 -16.13
N ALA A 212 9.00 -10.49 -16.16
CA ALA A 212 9.25 -11.82 -16.67
C ALA A 212 8.03 -12.33 -17.45
N ARG A 213 8.24 -13.35 -18.27
CA ARG A 213 7.16 -14.16 -18.84
C ARG A 213 6.33 -14.73 -17.69
N ILE A 214 5.01 -14.72 -17.84
CA ILE A 214 4.07 -15.31 -16.87
C ILE A 214 4.51 -16.73 -16.49
N ASN A 215 4.90 -16.89 -15.23
CA ASN A 215 5.19 -18.16 -14.60
C ASN A 215 4.24 -18.33 -13.41
N PRO A 216 3.14 -19.06 -13.57
CA PRO A 216 2.06 -19.11 -12.58
C PRO A 216 2.48 -19.83 -11.28
N TYR A 217 3.62 -20.54 -11.28
CA TYR A 217 4.15 -21.20 -10.08
C TYR A 217 4.89 -20.25 -9.14
N ILE A 218 5.27 -19.05 -9.59
CA ILE A 218 5.82 -18.02 -8.71
C ILE A 218 4.67 -17.45 -7.88
N ARG A 219 4.79 -17.53 -6.56
CA ARG A 219 3.83 -17.01 -5.58
C ARG A 219 4.44 -15.88 -4.78
N THR A 220 3.62 -15.13 -4.05
CA THR A 220 4.09 -14.11 -3.09
C THR A 220 4.85 -14.70 -1.91
N THR A 221 4.79 -16.00 -1.68
CA THR A 221 5.64 -16.74 -0.72
C THR A 221 6.97 -17.19 -1.30
N SER A 222 7.15 -17.15 -2.62
CA SER A 222 8.35 -17.66 -3.29
C SER A 222 9.56 -16.75 -3.09
N ARG A 223 10.73 -17.29 -3.43
CA ARG A 223 11.96 -16.52 -3.62
C ARG A 223 12.33 -16.50 -5.10
N ILE A 224 12.96 -15.43 -5.53
CA ILE A 224 13.55 -15.33 -6.87
C ILE A 224 15.04 -15.08 -6.76
N LYS A 225 15.81 -15.69 -7.66
CA LYS A 225 17.22 -15.39 -7.86
C LYS A 225 17.34 -14.63 -9.17
N VAL A 226 17.55 -13.32 -9.07
CA VAL A 226 17.72 -12.48 -10.25
C VAL A 226 19.16 -12.58 -10.71
N GLN A 227 19.35 -12.86 -12.00
CA GLN A 227 20.65 -12.85 -12.65
C GLN A 227 20.53 -12.10 -13.99
N SER A 228 21.22 -10.98 -14.10
CA SER A 228 21.26 -10.16 -15.30
C SER A 228 22.67 -9.63 -15.53
N GLU A 229 23.06 -9.58 -16.80
CA GLU A 229 24.28 -8.88 -17.24
C GLU A 229 24.09 -7.36 -17.17
N PHE A 230 22.84 -6.88 -17.30
CA PHE A 230 22.49 -5.46 -17.27
C PHE A 230 21.40 -5.21 -16.21
N SER A 231 21.53 -4.16 -15.40
CA SER A 231 20.45 -3.71 -14.51
C SER A 231 20.31 -2.20 -14.59
N THR A 232 19.07 -1.71 -14.50
CA THR A 232 18.79 -0.30 -14.28
C THR A 232 18.56 -0.06 -12.80
N TYR A 233 18.73 1.18 -12.36
CA TYR A 233 18.24 1.64 -11.06
C TYR A 233 17.07 2.54 -11.33
N ASN A 234 16.04 2.43 -10.51
CA ASN A 234 15.04 3.48 -10.44
C ASN A 234 15.70 4.72 -9.84
N THR A 235 16.35 5.53 -10.67
CA THR A 235 16.75 6.91 -10.31
C THR A 235 15.52 7.79 -10.49
N GLY A 236 14.46 7.52 -9.73
CA GLY A 236 13.19 8.25 -9.80
C GLY A 236 13.44 9.75 -9.83
N ASN A 237 13.38 10.32 -11.04
CA ASN A 237 13.92 11.63 -11.43
C ASN A 237 15.46 11.71 -11.37
N LEU A 238 16.06 12.25 -12.43
CA LEU A 238 17.49 12.59 -12.56
C LEU A 238 18.03 13.26 -11.28
N TYR A 239 18.56 12.48 -10.35
CA TYR A 239 19.34 12.92 -9.20
C TYR A 239 20.52 11.98 -9.10
N ILE A 240 21.71 12.58 -8.99
CA ILE A 240 22.97 11.88 -8.79
C ILE A 240 22.91 11.30 -7.37
N ALA A 241 22.39 10.08 -7.25
CA ALA A 241 22.63 9.26 -6.08
C ALA A 241 24.07 8.73 -6.22
N GLU A 242 24.98 9.17 -5.36
CA GLU A 242 26.26 8.48 -5.23
C GLU A 242 25.96 7.06 -4.77
N MET A 243 26.30 6.11 -5.63
CA MET A 243 26.20 4.69 -5.32
C MET A 243 27.19 4.39 -4.19
N ALA A 244 26.71 3.83 -3.08
CA ALA A 244 27.57 2.89 -2.36
C ALA A 244 27.83 1.75 -3.34
N GLY A 245 29.10 1.51 -3.70
CA GLY A 245 29.50 0.71 -4.86
C GLY A 245 28.78 -0.63 -5.05
N ASP A 246 28.75 -1.09 -6.30
CA ASP A 246 28.26 -2.40 -6.73
C ASP A 246 26.85 -2.81 -6.26
N ALA A 247 25.92 -1.85 -6.01
CA ALA A 247 24.51 -2.21 -5.91
C ALA A 247 24.17 -3.01 -7.16
N SER A 248 23.75 -4.27 -7.07
CA SER A 248 23.49 -5.12 -8.24
C SER A 248 22.08 -5.64 -8.13
N ALA A 249 21.36 -5.75 -9.25
CA ALA A 249 20.10 -6.50 -9.27
C ALA A 249 20.33 -8.00 -9.03
N ASN A 250 21.57 -8.46 -9.06
CA ASN A 250 21.90 -9.87 -8.88
C ASN A 250 21.84 -10.24 -7.40
N GLY A 251 20.96 -11.18 -7.07
CA GLY A 251 20.75 -11.59 -5.69
C GLY A 251 19.51 -12.47 -5.52
N GLU A 252 19.32 -12.92 -4.29
CA GLU A 252 18.10 -13.61 -3.88
C GLU A 252 17.14 -12.65 -3.18
N TYR A 253 15.90 -12.66 -3.62
CA TYR A 253 14.85 -11.77 -3.16
C TYR A 253 13.60 -12.56 -2.76
N ASN A 254 12.94 -12.10 -1.71
CA ASN A 254 11.60 -12.51 -1.32
C ASN A 254 10.59 -11.78 -2.21
N VAL A 255 9.73 -12.52 -2.92
CA VAL A 255 8.64 -11.93 -3.69
C VAL A 255 7.65 -11.23 -2.75
N PHE A 256 7.32 -9.98 -3.02
CA PHE A 256 6.39 -9.20 -2.20
C PHE A 256 5.05 -9.01 -2.88
N ALA A 257 5.07 -8.52 -4.12
CA ALA A 257 3.87 -8.33 -4.92
C ALA A 257 4.08 -8.83 -6.35
N ILE A 258 2.99 -9.27 -6.97
CA ILE A 258 2.98 -9.71 -8.35
C ILE A 258 1.84 -8.98 -9.07
N GLN A 259 2.13 -8.49 -10.27
CA GLN A 259 1.12 -8.03 -11.22
C GLN A 259 1.21 -8.87 -12.49
N TYR A 260 0.10 -9.40 -12.98
CA TYR A 260 0.01 -10.07 -14.26
C TYR A 260 -0.70 -9.15 -15.25
N VAL A 261 -0.08 -8.90 -16.40
CA VAL A 261 -0.66 -8.11 -17.47
C VAL A 261 -0.65 -8.94 -18.74
N GLY A 262 -1.79 -9.00 -19.43
CA GLY A 262 -1.86 -9.73 -20.69
C GLY A 262 -2.92 -9.19 -21.63
N ASP A 263 -2.65 -9.29 -22.92
CA ASP A 263 -3.58 -9.11 -24.02
C ASP A 263 -3.38 -10.27 -25.00
N SER A 264 -4.38 -11.15 -25.13
CA SER A 264 -4.25 -12.33 -25.98
C SER A 264 -4.10 -12.02 -27.48
N HIS A 265 -4.29 -10.76 -27.89
CA HIS A 265 -4.05 -10.28 -29.26
C HIS A 265 -3.02 -9.13 -29.31
N GLY A 266 -2.41 -8.79 -28.19
CA GLY A 266 -1.40 -7.74 -28.08
C GLY A 266 -0.02 -8.31 -27.79
N GLU A 267 0.94 -7.41 -27.58
CA GLU A 267 2.31 -7.78 -27.20
C GLU A 267 2.50 -7.94 -25.68
N ALA A 268 1.56 -7.43 -24.88
CA ALA A 268 1.61 -7.55 -23.42
C ALA A 268 1.24 -8.98 -22.99
N TRP A 269 2.17 -9.69 -22.35
CA TRP A 269 1.93 -11.02 -21.77
C TRP A 269 3.02 -11.34 -20.73
N ASP A 270 3.08 -10.52 -19.69
CA ASP A 270 4.14 -10.49 -18.70
C ASP A 270 3.60 -10.56 -17.27
N MET A 271 4.46 -11.02 -16.37
CA MET A 271 4.31 -10.85 -14.94
C MET A 271 5.38 -9.86 -14.45
N ARG A 272 4.99 -8.96 -13.57
CA ARG A 272 5.87 -7.99 -12.93
C ARG A 272 5.97 -8.35 -11.46
N ILE A 273 7.20 -8.47 -10.99
CA ILE A 273 7.50 -8.93 -9.64
C ILE A 273 8.20 -7.78 -8.91
N ASP A 274 7.61 -7.36 -7.79
CA ASP A 274 8.26 -6.49 -6.81
C ASP A 274 8.77 -7.39 -5.68
N ALA A 275 10.08 -7.40 -5.47
CA ALA A 275 10.75 -8.27 -4.52
C ALA A 275 11.76 -7.50 -3.65
N ILE A 276 12.05 -8.04 -2.47
CA ILE A 276 12.91 -7.42 -1.45
C ILE A 276 14.01 -8.39 -1.05
N GLN A 277 15.23 -7.90 -0.85
CA GLN A 277 16.38 -8.70 -0.46
C GLN A 277 16.09 -9.40 0.87
N ALA A 278 16.34 -10.70 0.93
CA ALA A 278 16.00 -11.51 2.10
C ALA A 278 16.63 -10.96 3.38
N GLY A 279 15.82 -10.74 4.42
CA GLY A 279 16.29 -10.26 5.74
C GLY A 279 16.42 -8.75 5.89
N THR A 280 16.01 -7.95 4.89
CA THR A 280 15.96 -6.49 4.99
C THR A 280 14.57 -6.02 5.45
N ARG A 281 14.54 -5.08 6.40
CA ARG A 281 13.28 -4.53 6.95
C ARG A 281 12.60 -3.69 5.87
N GLU A 282 11.32 -3.94 5.62
CA GLU A 282 10.48 -3.09 4.78
C GLU A 282 10.52 -1.66 5.34
N ILE A 283 11.22 -0.75 4.64
CA ILE A 283 10.88 0.66 4.74
C ILE A 283 9.60 0.77 3.91
N ALA A 284 8.48 1.08 4.57
CA ALA A 284 7.19 1.28 3.94
C ALA A 284 7.38 2.06 2.63
N ARG A 285 6.74 1.59 1.55
CA ARG A 285 6.77 2.24 0.23
C ARG A 285 6.62 3.75 0.39
N ALA A 286 7.72 4.49 0.29
CA ALA A 286 7.66 5.90 -0.07
C ALA A 286 6.96 5.92 -1.42
N SER A 287 5.85 6.64 -1.54
CA SER A 287 5.15 6.86 -2.80
C SER A 287 6.14 7.44 -3.83
N THR A 288 6.76 6.55 -4.60
CA THR A 288 7.73 6.88 -5.63
C THR A 288 7.01 6.73 -6.96
N GLY A 289 6.19 7.74 -7.25
CA GLY A 289 5.44 7.86 -8.49
C GLY A 289 4.77 9.23 -8.58
N ALA A 290 5.38 10.12 -9.36
CA ALA A 290 4.88 11.41 -9.80
C ALA A 290 4.78 12.53 -8.74
N GLY A 291 5.77 13.43 -8.75
CA GLY A 291 5.70 14.79 -8.22
C GLY A 291 5.53 14.91 -6.70
N LEU A 292 6.11 15.95 -6.12
CA LEU A 292 5.68 16.38 -4.80
C LEU A 292 4.32 17.07 -5.00
N ILE A 293 3.26 16.68 -4.29
CA ILE A 293 2.01 17.44 -4.33
C ILE A 293 2.29 18.87 -3.87
N TRP A 294 1.66 19.85 -4.53
CA TRP A 294 1.99 21.27 -4.36
C TRP A 294 3.45 21.64 -4.68
N GLY A 295 4.24 20.74 -5.28
CA GLY A 295 5.63 20.98 -5.63
C GLY A 295 5.83 22.15 -6.58
N ALA A 296 4.84 22.47 -7.42
CA ALA A 296 4.86 23.64 -8.30
C ALA A 296 4.74 24.98 -7.56
N ARG A 297 4.34 24.98 -6.28
CA ARG A 297 4.18 26.18 -5.43
C ARG A 297 5.44 26.55 -4.65
N VAL A 298 6.45 25.69 -4.67
CA VAL A 298 7.63 25.81 -3.81
C VAL A 298 8.92 25.69 -4.62
N SER A 299 10.03 26.18 -4.05
CA SER A 299 11.33 26.11 -4.72
C SER A 299 11.82 24.66 -4.89
N GLN A 300 12.79 24.46 -5.77
CA GLN A 300 13.44 23.15 -5.91
C GLN A 300 14.15 22.73 -4.61
N GLU A 301 14.80 23.67 -3.94
CA GLU A 301 15.47 23.45 -2.65
C GLU A 301 14.49 23.00 -1.57
N PHE A 302 13.31 23.62 -1.51
CA PHE A 302 12.25 23.21 -0.61
C PHE A 302 11.79 21.78 -0.88
N ARG A 303 11.53 21.44 -2.16
CA ARG A 303 11.15 20.07 -2.56
C ARG A 303 12.22 19.05 -2.19
N ALA A 304 13.49 19.37 -2.43
CA ALA A 304 14.61 18.51 -2.09
C ALA A 304 14.68 18.27 -0.57
N LYS A 305 14.61 19.34 0.23
CA LYS A 305 14.69 19.26 1.69
C LYS A 305 13.51 18.50 2.31
N VAL A 306 12.28 18.68 1.82
CA VAL A 306 11.12 17.89 2.29
C VAL A 306 11.33 16.40 2.03
N ARG A 307 11.84 16.02 0.84
CA ARG A 307 12.12 14.62 0.52
C ARG A 307 13.22 14.03 1.41
N GLU A 308 14.26 14.82 1.69
CA GLU A 308 15.35 14.40 2.58
C GLU A 308 14.84 14.16 4.01
N ILE A 309 14.07 15.10 4.56
CA ILE A 309 13.44 14.98 5.88
C ILE A 309 12.55 13.73 5.94
N ALA A 310 11.66 13.58 4.96
CA ALA A 310 10.75 12.44 4.86
C ALA A 310 11.52 11.11 4.80
N SER A 311 12.62 11.06 4.04
CA SER A 311 13.51 9.90 3.97
C SER A 311 14.18 9.60 5.30
N ARG A 312 14.72 10.62 6.01
CA ARG A 312 15.34 10.46 7.33
C ARG A 312 14.35 9.99 8.40
N GLN A 313 13.08 10.40 8.28
CA GLN A 313 12.02 10.05 9.22
C GLN A 313 11.22 8.81 8.83
N GLY A 314 11.41 8.25 7.63
CA GLY A 314 10.64 7.11 7.15
C GLY A 314 9.14 7.42 6.98
N LEU A 315 8.81 8.65 6.62
CA LEU A 315 7.44 9.14 6.40
C LEU A 315 7.25 9.55 4.92
N ASP A 316 6.01 9.67 4.47
CA ASP A 316 5.72 10.07 3.08
C ASP A 316 5.91 11.59 2.89
N PRO A 317 6.73 12.05 1.92
CA PRO A 317 6.97 13.47 1.68
C PRO A 317 5.71 14.26 1.29
N ASN A 318 4.73 13.62 0.65
CA ASN A 318 3.46 14.26 0.30
C ASN A 318 2.58 14.47 1.54
N TRP A 319 2.80 13.76 2.65
CA TRP A 319 2.09 14.06 3.90
C TRP A 319 2.54 15.38 4.52
N TYR A 320 3.85 15.66 4.53
CA TYR A 320 4.37 16.98 4.91
C TYR A 320 3.73 18.07 4.06
N MET A 321 3.67 17.88 2.75
CA MET A 321 3.10 18.87 1.84
C MET A 321 1.60 19.10 2.05
N ALA A 322 0.82 18.05 2.27
CA ALA A 322 -0.61 18.19 2.53
C ALA A 322 -0.89 18.96 3.83
N VAL A 323 -0.13 18.66 4.89
CA VAL A 323 -0.24 19.37 6.16
C VAL A 323 0.19 20.82 6.01
N MET A 324 1.37 21.10 5.44
CA MET A 324 1.84 22.48 5.24
C MET A 324 0.92 23.29 4.32
N ALA A 325 0.33 22.67 3.29
CA ALA A 325 -0.66 23.32 2.44
C ALA A 325 -1.90 23.74 3.23
N PHE A 326 -2.40 22.88 4.12
CA PHE A 326 -3.54 23.21 4.95
C PHE A 326 -3.20 24.33 5.95
N GLU A 327 -2.10 24.19 6.69
CA GLU A 327 -1.68 25.12 7.75
C GLU A 327 -1.38 26.53 7.23
N THR A 328 -0.85 26.64 6.01
CA THR A 328 -0.50 27.93 5.40
C THR A 328 -1.58 28.48 4.47
N GLY A 329 -2.70 27.77 4.28
CA GLY A 329 -3.66 28.13 3.23
C GLY A 329 -3.03 28.10 1.83
N ARG A 330 -2.10 27.15 1.58
CA ARG A 330 -1.40 26.85 0.32
C ARG A 330 -0.32 27.86 -0.09
N THR A 331 0.08 28.77 0.80
CA THR A 331 1.14 29.75 0.50
C THR A 331 2.53 29.18 0.70
N PHE A 332 2.69 28.17 1.58
CA PHE A 332 3.98 27.66 2.03
C PHE A 332 4.91 28.76 2.56
N SER A 333 4.30 29.84 3.08
CA SER A 333 5.06 30.99 3.60
C SER A 333 5.50 30.73 5.04
N PRO A 334 6.78 30.98 5.38
CA PRO A 334 7.28 30.86 6.75
C PRO A 334 6.72 31.96 7.67
N SER A 335 6.16 33.02 7.11
CA SER A 335 5.60 34.17 7.82
C SER A 335 4.07 34.16 7.89
N GLU A 336 3.40 33.10 7.42
CA GLU A 336 1.93 33.06 7.38
C GLU A 336 1.37 33.13 8.81
N PRO A 337 0.59 34.17 9.18
CA PRO A 337 0.06 34.31 10.52
C PRO A 337 -1.25 33.54 10.69
N ASN A 338 -1.50 33.05 11.91
CA ASN A 338 -2.80 32.48 12.23
C ASN A 338 -3.90 33.56 12.20
N LYS A 339 -4.92 33.35 11.36
CA LYS A 339 -6.06 34.28 11.19
C LYS A 339 -6.93 34.42 12.43
N ALA A 340 -6.85 33.48 13.38
CA ALA A 340 -7.56 33.53 14.65
C ALA A 340 -6.82 34.34 15.75
N GLY A 341 -5.63 34.88 15.46
CA GLY A 341 -4.90 35.74 16.41
C GLY A 341 -4.17 34.99 17.54
N SER A 342 -3.95 33.69 17.40
CA SER A 342 -3.27 32.84 18.41
C SER A 342 -1.75 33.09 18.54
N GLY A 343 -1.17 33.88 17.63
CA GLY A 343 0.28 34.11 17.55
C GLY A 343 1.07 32.97 16.89
N ALA A 344 0.40 31.94 16.37
CA ALA A 344 1.02 30.91 15.55
C ALA A 344 1.47 31.44 14.18
N VAL A 345 2.57 30.89 13.66
CA VAL A 345 3.19 31.33 12.40
C VAL A 345 3.78 30.18 11.58
N GLY A 346 3.83 30.35 10.27
CA GLY A 346 4.66 29.54 9.36
C GLY A 346 4.07 28.20 8.94
N LEU A 347 4.94 27.32 8.44
CA LEU A 347 4.63 26.09 7.71
C LEU A 347 3.76 25.09 8.47
N LEU A 348 3.84 25.07 9.80
CA LEU A 348 3.00 24.22 10.68
C LEU A 348 2.18 25.05 11.68
N GLN A 349 2.04 26.36 11.47
CA GLN A 349 1.40 27.25 12.44
C GLN A 349 2.00 27.09 13.85
N PHE A 350 3.33 27.22 13.96
CA PHE A 350 4.07 27.03 15.21
C PHE A 350 3.59 28.00 16.30
N MET A 351 2.95 27.48 17.34
CA MET A 351 2.54 28.26 18.51
C MET A 351 3.76 28.82 19.27
N PRO A 352 3.66 29.97 19.97
CA PRO A 352 4.77 30.56 20.73
C PRO A 352 5.46 29.61 21.72
N ALA A 353 4.68 28.78 22.42
CA ALA A 353 5.20 27.77 23.34
C ALA A 353 5.98 26.67 22.61
N THR A 354 5.47 26.19 21.47
CA THR A 354 6.13 25.18 20.63
C THR A 354 7.44 25.72 20.06
N ALA A 355 7.43 26.95 19.52
CA ALA A 355 8.64 27.59 19.01
C ALA A 355 9.73 27.69 20.09
N LYS A 356 9.35 28.08 21.32
CA LYS A 356 10.26 28.10 22.46
C LYS A 356 10.80 26.72 22.80
N GLY A 357 9.95 25.68 22.78
CA GLY A 357 10.35 24.29 23.02
C GLY A 357 11.34 23.75 21.98
N LEU A 358 11.27 24.25 20.75
CA LEU A 358 12.21 23.94 19.66
C LEU A 358 13.48 24.82 19.69
N GLY A 359 13.66 25.65 20.73
CA GLY A 359 14.84 26.50 20.88
C GLY A 359 14.82 27.76 20.01
N THR A 360 13.64 28.23 19.58
CA THR A 360 13.47 29.43 18.75
C THR A 360 12.32 30.32 19.26
N SER A 361 11.85 31.27 18.45
CA SER A 361 10.67 32.11 18.72
C SER A 361 9.85 32.30 17.45
N THR A 362 8.56 32.63 17.58
CA THR A 362 7.70 32.95 16.42
C THR A 362 8.24 34.14 15.62
N GLN A 363 8.82 35.13 16.29
CA GLN A 363 9.48 36.25 15.63
C GLN A 363 10.69 35.83 14.79
N ALA A 364 11.49 34.88 15.29
CA ALA A 364 12.61 34.32 14.53
C ALA A 364 12.12 33.46 13.35
N LEU A 365 11.10 32.62 13.57
CA LEU A 365 10.51 31.76 12.54
C LEU A 365 9.94 32.57 11.37
N VAL A 366 9.31 33.72 11.62
CA VAL A 366 8.80 34.63 10.58
C VAL A 366 9.90 35.22 9.70
N ASN A 367 11.11 35.38 10.25
CA ASN A 367 12.24 35.97 9.55
C ASN A 367 13.09 34.92 8.80
N MET A 368 12.74 33.63 8.88
CA MET A 368 13.41 32.56 8.16
C MET A 368 12.89 32.42 6.74
N SER A 369 13.71 31.87 5.86
CA SER A 369 13.24 31.30 4.61
C SER A 369 12.37 30.06 4.86
N ALA A 370 11.52 29.70 3.89
CA ALA A 370 10.72 28.48 3.95
C ALA A 370 11.61 27.23 4.09
N VAL A 371 12.80 27.24 3.47
CA VAL A 371 13.76 26.12 3.52
C VAL A 371 14.42 26.02 4.90
N GLU A 372 14.80 27.12 5.53
CA GLU A 372 15.33 27.10 6.91
C GLU A 372 14.27 26.63 7.91
N GLN A 373 13.02 27.06 7.73
CA GLN A 373 11.94 26.67 8.62
C GLN A 373 11.64 25.15 8.58
N LEU A 374 12.01 24.45 7.49
CA LEU A 374 11.88 22.98 7.41
C LEU A 374 12.73 22.23 8.44
N ASP A 375 13.83 22.80 8.97
CA ASP A 375 14.58 22.16 10.06
C ASP A 375 13.74 22.06 11.34
N TYR A 376 12.89 23.07 11.57
CA TYR A 376 11.96 23.09 12.69
C TYR A 376 10.75 22.19 12.45
N VAL A 377 10.31 22.05 11.19
CA VAL A 377 9.30 21.05 10.79
C VAL A 377 9.81 19.64 11.11
N GLU A 378 11.04 19.33 10.74
CA GLU A 378 11.66 18.05 11.05
C GLU A 378 11.75 17.82 12.57
N ALA A 379 12.33 18.78 13.29
CA ALA A 379 12.50 18.69 14.75
C ALA A 379 11.15 18.52 15.47
N TYR A 380 10.11 19.15 14.98
CA TYR A 380 8.74 19.04 15.50
C TYR A 380 8.17 17.62 15.36
N PHE A 381 8.33 16.98 14.20
CA PHE A 381 7.78 15.64 13.97
C PHE A 381 8.60 14.51 14.59
N LYS A 382 9.88 14.74 14.88
CA LYS A 382 10.81 13.75 15.46
C LYS A 382 10.23 12.92 16.63
N PRO A 383 9.58 13.49 17.66
CA PRO A 383 8.98 12.69 18.75
C PRO A 383 7.77 11.84 18.33
N TYR A 384 7.15 12.11 17.19
CA TYR A 384 5.93 11.44 16.73
C TYR A 384 6.16 10.37 15.65
N VAL A 385 7.34 10.34 15.01
CA VAL A 385 7.66 9.46 13.88
C VAL A 385 7.19 8.01 14.07
N GLY A 386 7.49 7.38 15.21
CA GLY A 386 7.10 5.99 15.48
C GLY A 386 5.59 5.74 15.66
N ARG A 387 4.80 6.81 15.81
CA ARG A 387 3.35 6.79 16.02
C ARG A 387 2.55 7.13 14.75
N ILE A 388 3.18 7.73 13.74
CA ILE A 388 2.52 8.15 12.50
C ILE A 388 2.42 6.97 11.53
N ARG A 389 1.20 6.56 11.17
CA ARG A 389 0.96 5.44 10.24
C ARG A 389 0.22 5.85 8.96
N ASN A 390 -0.39 7.03 8.94
CA ASN A 390 -1.11 7.58 7.79
C ASN A 390 -1.12 9.12 7.86
N LEU A 391 -1.60 9.78 6.79
CA LEU A 391 -1.75 11.24 6.71
C LEU A 391 -2.57 11.83 7.87
N GLY A 392 -3.65 11.15 8.27
CA GLY A 392 -4.49 11.58 9.40
C GLY A 392 -3.69 11.62 10.71
N ASP A 393 -2.83 10.64 10.97
CA ASP A 393 -1.97 10.63 12.16
C ASP A 393 -0.95 11.77 12.17
N MET A 394 -0.38 12.08 11.00
CA MET A 394 0.55 13.19 10.87
C MET A 394 -0.14 14.52 11.16
N TYR A 395 -1.36 14.71 10.65
CA TYR A 395 -2.14 15.90 10.96
C TYR A 395 -2.59 15.94 12.42
N MET A 396 -2.94 14.81 13.04
CA MET A 396 -3.22 14.76 14.47
C MET A 396 -2.01 15.16 15.32
N ALA A 397 -0.78 14.87 14.88
CA ALA A 397 0.40 15.38 15.59
C ALA A 397 0.43 16.91 15.67
N VAL A 398 -0.08 17.61 14.64
CA VAL A 398 -0.18 19.08 14.59
C VAL A 398 -1.41 19.60 15.34
N LEU A 399 -2.58 19.05 15.06
CA LEU A 399 -3.85 19.55 15.60
C LEU A 399 -4.08 19.13 17.06
N TRP A 400 -3.96 17.83 17.35
CA TRP A 400 -4.14 17.29 18.70
C TRP A 400 -3.53 15.88 18.83
N PRO A 401 -2.34 15.73 19.44
CA PRO A 401 -1.57 14.49 19.45
C PRO A 401 -2.25 13.25 20.07
N ASP A 402 -3.33 13.44 20.85
CA ASP A 402 -4.11 12.34 21.43
C ASP A 402 -4.95 11.60 20.36
N GLY A 403 -5.16 12.23 19.21
CA GLY A 403 -5.83 11.65 18.04
C GLY A 403 -4.96 10.71 17.20
N ILE A 404 -3.65 10.67 17.44
CA ILE A 404 -2.73 9.79 16.70
C ILE A 404 -3.08 8.31 17.00
N GLY A 405 -3.32 7.53 15.95
CA GLY A 405 -3.69 6.11 16.02
C GLY A 405 -5.15 5.86 16.43
N ARG A 406 -5.97 6.90 16.59
CA ARG A 406 -7.42 6.77 16.84
C ARG A 406 -8.18 6.50 15.53
N SER A 407 -9.38 5.92 15.66
CA SER A 407 -10.30 5.72 14.53
C SER A 407 -10.84 7.06 14.00
N ASP A 408 -11.17 7.15 12.71
CA ASP A 408 -11.83 8.31 12.11
C ASP A 408 -13.19 8.64 12.74
N SER A 409 -13.88 7.64 13.28
CA SER A 409 -15.14 7.83 14.01
C SER A 409 -14.96 8.36 15.43
N TRP A 410 -13.73 8.52 15.92
CA TRP A 410 -13.47 9.01 17.27
C TRP A 410 -13.86 10.48 17.39
N VAL A 411 -14.79 10.78 18.30
CA VAL A 411 -15.19 12.15 18.62
C VAL A 411 -14.07 12.82 19.40
N MET A 412 -13.50 13.86 18.81
CA MET A 412 -12.47 14.68 19.43
C MET A 412 -13.12 15.67 20.41
N TRP A 413 -14.11 16.42 19.94
CA TRP A 413 -14.76 17.48 20.71
C TRP A 413 -16.26 17.52 20.45
N THR A 414 -17.02 17.85 21.50
CA THR A 414 -18.48 17.98 21.45
C THR A 414 -18.87 19.39 21.89
N SER A 415 -19.91 19.93 21.27
CA SER A 415 -20.53 21.19 21.67
C SER A 415 -21.43 21.00 22.90
N PRO A 416 -21.42 21.91 23.88
CA PRO A 416 -20.56 23.09 23.97
C PRO A 416 -19.21 22.75 24.61
N SER A 417 -18.11 23.14 23.97
CA SER A 417 -16.78 23.17 24.60
C SER A 417 -15.91 24.22 23.92
N ILE A 418 -14.93 24.78 24.65
CA ILE A 418 -14.02 25.77 24.08
C ILE A 418 -13.22 25.21 22.89
N TYR A 419 -12.82 23.93 22.97
CA TYR A 419 -12.13 23.23 21.89
C TYR A 419 -13.03 23.08 20.65
N TYR A 420 -14.31 22.75 20.85
CA TYR A 420 -15.27 22.72 19.74
C TYR A 420 -15.45 24.12 19.14
N THR A 421 -15.68 25.15 19.96
CA THR A 421 -15.91 26.52 19.47
C THR A 421 -14.74 27.06 18.66
N GLN A 422 -13.50 26.81 19.09
CA GLN A 422 -12.30 27.25 18.37
C GLN A 422 -12.09 26.49 17.05
N ASN A 423 -12.58 25.25 16.96
CA ASN A 423 -12.41 24.38 15.80
C ASN A 423 -13.73 24.11 15.06
N ALA A 424 -14.76 24.92 15.29
CA ALA A 424 -16.11 24.66 14.77
C ALA A 424 -16.15 24.56 13.23
N GLY A 425 -15.18 25.16 12.54
CA GLY A 425 -14.99 25.00 11.10
C GLY A 425 -14.61 23.58 10.65
N LEU A 426 -14.28 22.66 11.55
CA LEU A 426 -14.02 21.25 11.24
C LEU A 426 -15.27 20.38 11.30
N ASP A 427 -16.36 20.82 11.95
CA ASP A 427 -17.64 20.10 11.94
C ASP A 427 -18.31 20.29 10.58
N THR A 428 -18.12 19.31 9.69
CA THR A 428 -18.58 19.40 8.29
C THR A 428 -20.05 19.04 8.11
N ASN A 429 -20.62 18.26 9.03
CA ASN A 429 -22.03 17.84 8.97
C ASN A 429 -22.94 18.65 9.91
N HIS A 430 -22.36 19.55 10.69
CA HIS A 430 -23.03 20.45 11.63
C HIS A 430 -23.85 19.73 12.71
N ASN A 431 -23.38 18.56 13.15
CA ASN A 431 -24.06 17.75 14.15
C ASN A 431 -23.69 18.11 15.60
N GLY A 432 -22.79 19.07 15.81
CA GLY A 432 -22.36 19.48 17.14
C GLY A 432 -21.21 18.65 17.72
N THR A 433 -20.57 17.79 16.91
CA THR A 433 -19.37 17.03 17.26
C THR A 433 -18.32 17.16 16.16
N ILE A 434 -17.04 17.11 16.53
CA ILE A 434 -15.93 17.04 15.58
C ILE A 434 -15.25 15.70 15.77
N THR A 435 -15.22 14.88 14.72
CA THR A 435 -14.53 13.59 14.70
C THR A 435 -13.12 13.71 14.12
N ARG A 436 -12.26 12.73 14.41
CA ARG A 436 -10.93 12.62 13.78
C ARG A 436 -11.04 12.60 12.26
N GLY A 437 -12.01 11.88 11.70
CA GLY A 437 -12.22 11.76 10.25
C GLY A 437 -12.58 13.10 9.60
N GLU A 438 -13.43 13.90 10.26
CA GLU A 438 -13.77 15.25 9.77
C GLU A 438 -12.56 16.18 9.77
N ALA A 439 -11.77 16.15 10.85
CA ALA A 439 -10.54 16.92 10.94
C ALA A 439 -9.53 16.48 9.86
N ALA A 440 -9.22 15.18 9.76
CA ALA A 440 -8.30 14.62 8.77
C ALA A 440 -8.79 14.83 7.32
N GLY A 441 -10.11 14.90 7.10
CA GLY A 441 -10.72 15.18 5.80
C GLY A 441 -10.20 16.48 5.15
N ARG A 442 -9.78 17.46 5.95
CA ARG A 442 -9.15 18.70 5.45
C ARG A 442 -7.82 18.44 4.75
N VAL A 443 -6.89 17.73 5.40
CA VAL A 443 -5.59 17.40 4.80
C VAL A 443 -5.70 16.38 3.68
N HIS A 444 -6.68 15.46 3.71
CA HIS A 444 -6.99 14.60 2.58
C HIS A 444 -7.50 15.38 1.36
N THR A 445 -8.21 16.48 1.59
CA THR A 445 -8.63 17.39 0.50
C THR A 445 -7.43 18.11 -0.09
N GLU A 446 -6.54 18.64 0.74
CA GLU A 446 -5.30 19.28 0.26
C GLU A 446 -4.38 18.30 -0.46
N PHE A 447 -4.34 17.03 -0.02
CA PHE A 447 -3.63 15.98 -0.74
C PHE A 447 -4.17 15.82 -2.16
N LYS A 448 -5.50 15.63 -2.30
CA LYS A 448 -6.16 15.47 -3.60
C LYS A 448 -6.01 16.70 -4.50
N MET A 449 -6.12 17.91 -3.95
CA MET A 449 -5.94 19.15 -4.72
C MET A 449 -4.49 19.34 -5.16
N GLY A 450 -3.54 18.97 -4.30
CA GLY A 450 -2.11 19.09 -4.58
C GLY A 450 -1.62 18.19 -5.71
N GLU A 451 -2.33 17.11 -6.02
CA GLU A 451 -2.07 16.26 -7.19
C GLU A 451 -2.09 17.07 -8.51
N ALA A 452 -2.96 18.07 -8.62
CA ALA A 452 -3.02 18.97 -9.78
C ALA A 452 -1.89 20.01 -9.81
N HIS A 453 -1.12 20.13 -8.73
CA HIS A 453 -0.01 21.07 -8.57
C HIS A 453 1.33 20.35 -8.34
N LYS A 454 1.45 19.13 -8.89
CA LYS A 454 2.67 18.33 -8.81
C LYS A 454 3.87 19.06 -9.43
N GLY A 455 5.01 18.98 -8.74
CA GLY A 455 6.28 19.54 -9.20
C GLY A 455 7.49 18.80 -8.69
#